data_AF-A0A9D2IP21-F1
#
_entry.id   AF-A0A9D2IP21-F1
#
_cell.length_a   1.000
_cell.length_b   1.000
_cell.length_c   1.000
_cell.angle_alpha   90.00
_cell.angle_beta   90.00
_cell.angle_gamma   90.00
#
_symmetry.space_group_name_H-M   'P 1'
#
loop_
_entity.id
_entity.type
_entity.pdbx_description
1 polymer ?
#
loop_
_entity_poly.entity_id
_entity_poly.type
_entity_poly.pdbx_seq_one_letter_code
_entity_poly.pdbx_strand_id
1 'polypeptide(L)'
;EGCDTIVNVASVEYARAVTPWMRSDGPQVTTCIFGVMRDGRLRQPATEAKAARGTFMRWCAEHEVTNTDELASFAERGYALDPANTSSDTLVFVKQT
;
A
#
# COMPACT_ATOMS: atom_id res chain seq x y z
N GLU A 1 14.96 -19.87 5.78
CA GLU A 1 13.87 -19.11 5.14
C GLU A 1 14.14 -17.62 5.35
N GLY A 2 14.03 -16.83 4.30
CA GLY A 2 14.23 -15.39 4.31
C GLY A 2 12.98 -14.70 3.76
N CYS A 3 12.78 -13.44 4.14
CA CYS A 3 11.74 -12.60 3.59
C CYS A 3 12.44 -11.63 2.64
N ASP A 4 12.11 -11.69 1.34
CA ASP A 4 12.73 -10.82 0.34
C ASP A 4 12.00 -9.48 0.21
N THR A 5 10.77 -9.40 0.72
CA THR A 5 9.92 -8.21 0.60
C THR A 5 9.01 -7.98 1.79
N ILE A 6 8.92 -6.72 2.23
CA ILE A 6 7.99 -6.22 3.23
C ILE A 6 6.96 -5.31 2.55
N VAL A 7 5.68 -5.66 2.66
CA VAL A 7 4.58 -4.80 2.21
C VAL A 7 4.12 -3.91 3.36
N ASN A 8 4.40 -2.61 3.25
CA ASN A 8 4.04 -1.62 4.26
C ASN A 8 2.67 -1.00 3.97
N VAL A 9 1.67 -1.43 4.74
CA VAL A 9 0.32 -0.82 4.79
C VAL A 9 0.09 -0.02 6.06
N ALA A 10 1.12 0.23 6.88
CA ALA A 10 0.96 0.89 8.16
C ALA A 10 0.57 2.38 8.00
N SER A 11 0.14 3.01 9.08
CA SER A 11 0.13 4.48 9.12
C SER A 11 1.57 5.01 9.11
N VAL A 12 1.74 6.25 8.65
CA VAL A 12 3.04 6.94 8.66
C VAL A 12 3.64 6.98 10.08
N GLU A 13 2.81 7.13 11.11
CA GLU A 13 3.24 7.16 12.50
C GLU A 13 3.93 5.85 12.92
N TYR A 14 3.32 4.70 12.64
CA TYR A 14 3.93 3.39 12.94
C TYR A 14 5.11 3.09 12.02
N ALA A 15 5.01 3.42 10.73
CA ALA A 15 6.09 3.19 9.77
C ALA A 15 7.37 3.94 10.18
N ARG A 16 7.28 5.13 10.76
CA ARG A 16 8.44 5.90 11.25
C ARG A 16 9.19 5.23 12.39
N ALA A 17 8.54 4.34 13.15
CA ALA A 17 9.21 3.59 14.20
C ALA A 17 10.08 2.45 13.64
N VAL A 18 9.82 1.99 12.42
CA VAL A 18 10.46 0.81 11.81
C VAL A 18 11.40 1.19 10.66
N THR A 19 10.94 2.05 9.75
CA THR A 19 11.64 2.43 8.51
C THR A 19 13.10 2.90 8.70
N PRO A 20 13.48 3.65 9.76
CA PRO A 20 14.88 4.05 9.95
C PRO A 20 15.84 2.89 10.26
N TRP A 21 15.31 1.76 10.70
CA TRP A 21 16.08 0.57 11.08
C TRP A 21 16.16 -0.46 9.97
N MET A 22 15.57 -0.17 8.80
CA MET A 22 15.61 -1.05 7.65
C MET A 22 16.98 -1.00 7.00
N ARG A 23 17.60 -2.17 6.91
CA ARG A 23 18.94 -2.28 6.32
C ARG A 23 18.86 -2.24 4.80
N SER A 24 19.85 -1.62 4.17
CA SER A 24 19.96 -1.56 2.70
C SER A 24 20.22 -2.92 2.05
N ASP A 25 20.76 -3.89 2.81
CA ASP A 25 20.94 -5.29 2.42
C ASP A 25 19.79 -6.21 2.90
N GLY A 26 18.69 -5.60 3.38
CA GLY A 26 17.52 -6.31 3.88
C GLY A 26 16.41 -6.49 2.83
N PRO A 27 15.21 -6.89 3.27
CA PRO A 27 14.05 -7.06 2.38
C PRO A 27 13.68 -5.74 1.69
N GLN A 28 13.25 -5.81 0.43
CA GLN A 28 12.70 -4.65 -0.28
C GLN A 28 11.40 -4.19 0.40
N VAL A 29 11.19 -2.88 0.51
CA VAL A 29 9.93 -2.32 1.05
C VAL A 29 9.07 -1.83 -0.07
N THR A 30 7.83 -2.31 -0.11
CA THR A 30 6.79 -1.76 -0.98
C THR A 30 5.71 -1.13 -0.11
N THR A 31 5.56 0.20 -0.19
CA THR A 31 4.57 0.94 0.60
C THR A 31 3.28 1.12 -0.20
N CYS A 32 2.14 0.75 0.39
CA CYS A 32 0.83 0.96 -0.22
C CYS A 32 0.14 2.21 0.38
N ILE A 33 -0.19 3.16 -0.49
CA ILE A 33 -0.87 4.41 -0.14
C ILE A 33 -2.30 4.35 -0.64
N PHE A 34 -3.26 4.44 0.28
CA PHE A 34 -4.69 4.53 -0.04
C PHE A 34 -5.15 5.98 0.11
N GLY A 35 -5.67 6.56 -0.97
CA GLY A 35 -6.12 7.95 -0.99
C GLY A 35 -7.32 8.22 -1.88
N VAL A 36 -7.78 9.47 -1.84
CA VAL A 36 -8.85 10.02 -2.66
C VAL A 36 -8.32 11.27 -3.35
N MET A 37 -8.70 11.50 -4.61
CA MET A 37 -8.42 12.77 -5.27
C MET A 37 -9.44 13.82 -4.83
N ARG A 38 -8.96 14.92 -4.24
CA ARG A 38 -9.77 16.10 -3.88
C ARG A 38 -9.02 17.35 -4.27
N ASP A 39 -9.67 18.24 -5.01
CA ASP A 39 -9.10 19.50 -5.50
C ASP A 39 -7.76 19.31 -6.25
N GLY A 40 -7.70 18.26 -7.10
CA GLY A 40 -6.50 17.92 -7.85
C GLY A 40 -5.32 17.39 -7.01
N ARG A 41 -5.55 17.05 -5.73
CA ARG A 41 -4.52 16.54 -4.82
C ARG A 41 -4.92 15.21 -4.21
N LEU A 42 -3.94 14.33 -4.07
CA LEU A 42 -4.10 13.10 -3.31
C LEU A 42 -4.27 13.42 -1.81
N ARG A 43 -5.37 12.99 -1.23
CA ARG A 43 -5.67 13.12 0.20
C ARG A 43 -5.88 11.73 0.80
N GLN A 44 -5.49 11.55 2.07
CA GLN A 44 -5.66 10.29 2.78
C GLN A 44 -6.58 10.48 4.00
N PRO A 45 -7.92 10.48 3.83
CA PRO A 45 -8.83 10.52 4.96
C PRO A 45 -8.59 9.33 5.88
N ALA A 46 -8.30 9.58 7.16
CA ALA A 46 -7.80 8.56 8.07
C ALA A 46 -8.73 7.35 8.21
N THR A 47 -10.05 7.57 8.29
CA THR A 47 -11.05 6.50 8.38
C THR A 47 -11.07 5.63 7.12
N GLU A 48 -11.09 6.26 5.93
CA GLU A 48 -11.10 5.54 4.66
C GLU A 48 -9.81 4.75 4.45
N ALA A 49 -8.66 5.36 4.73
CA ALA A 49 -7.36 4.72 4.60
C ALA A 49 -7.20 3.54 5.57
N LYS A 50 -7.68 3.68 6.82
CA LYS A 50 -7.68 2.56 7.80
C LYS A 50 -8.51 1.39 7.31
N ALA A 51 -9.73 1.65 6.85
CA ALA A 51 -10.58 0.60 6.32
C ALA A 51 -9.99 -0.03 5.05
N ALA A 52 -9.39 0.77 4.15
CA ALA A 52 -8.76 0.28 2.93
C ALA A 52 -7.57 -0.65 3.21
N ARG A 53 -6.73 -0.33 4.19
CA ARG A 53 -5.60 -1.20 4.60
C ARG A 53 -6.06 -2.57 5.10
N GLY A 54 -7.09 -2.61 5.92
CA GLY A 54 -7.66 -3.88 6.40
C GLY A 54 -8.25 -4.70 5.26
N THR A 55 -9.01 -4.04 4.37
CA THR A 55 -9.55 -4.68 3.16
C THR A 55 -8.45 -5.22 2.24
N PHE A 56 -7.40 -4.44 2.01
CA PHE A 56 -6.26 -4.85 1.19
C PHE A 56 -5.57 -6.10 1.75
N MET A 57 -5.30 -6.13 3.05
CA MET A 57 -4.67 -7.30 3.67
C MET A 57 -5.57 -8.54 3.65
N ARG A 58 -6.88 -8.36 3.88
CA ARG A 58 -7.86 -9.45 3.70
C ARG A 58 -7.83 -9.97 2.26
N TRP A 59 -7.88 -9.07 1.27
CA TRP A 59 -7.84 -9.44 -0.15
C TRP A 59 -6.55 -10.21 -0.50
N CYS A 60 -5.39 -9.75 -0.03
CA CYS A 60 -4.12 -10.45 -0.24
C CYS A 60 -4.16 -11.89 0.32
N ALA A 61 -4.73 -12.07 1.52
CA ALA A 61 -4.85 -13.38 2.14
C ALA A 61 -5.84 -14.30 1.39
N GLU A 62 -6.97 -13.75 0.92
CA GLU A 62 -7.99 -14.50 0.18
C GLU A 62 -7.53 -14.94 -1.21
N HIS A 63 -6.62 -14.17 -1.83
CA HIS A 63 -6.10 -14.43 -3.17
C HIS A 63 -4.71 -15.08 -3.15
N GLU A 64 -4.22 -15.47 -1.97
CA GLU A 64 -2.91 -16.09 -1.78
C GLU A 64 -1.78 -15.30 -2.47
N VAL A 65 -1.80 -13.96 -2.34
CA VAL A 65 -0.83 -13.10 -2.99
C VAL A 65 0.57 -13.39 -2.45
N THR A 66 1.49 -13.74 -3.35
CA THR A 66 2.87 -14.12 -2.99
C THR A 66 3.93 -13.19 -3.59
N ASN A 67 3.57 -12.37 -4.57
CA ASN A 67 4.48 -11.40 -5.17
C ASN A 67 3.91 -9.96 -5.15
N THR A 68 4.79 -8.97 -5.31
CA THR A 68 4.40 -7.55 -5.30
C THR A 68 3.63 -7.12 -6.53
N ASP A 69 3.84 -7.77 -7.67
CA ASP A 69 3.23 -7.41 -8.93
C ASP A 69 1.72 -7.70 -8.91
N GLU A 70 1.32 -8.74 -8.20
CA GLU A 70 -0.08 -9.09 -7.93
C GLU A 70 -0.84 -8.00 -7.17
N LEU A 71 -0.16 -7.23 -6.30
CA LEU A 71 -0.80 -6.18 -5.48
C LEU A 71 -1.47 -5.10 -6.34
N ALA A 72 -0.97 -4.86 -7.55
CA ALA A 72 -1.56 -3.94 -8.51
C ALA A 72 -3.00 -4.29 -8.90
N SER A 73 -3.40 -5.57 -8.71
CA SER A 73 -4.74 -6.07 -9.04
C SER A 73 -5.79 -5.77 -7.98
N PHE A 74 -5.40 -5.19 -6.84
CA PHE A 74 -6.34 -4.80 -5.81
C PHE A 74 -7.34 -3.76 -6.33
N ALA A 75 -8.62 -4.12 -6.34
CA ALA A 75 -9.71 -3.31 -6.91
C ALA A 75 -10.97 -3.29 -6.02
N GLU A 76 -10.83 -3.34 -4.69
CA GLU A 76 -11.96 -3.33 -3.77
C GLU A 76 -12.28 -1.95 -3.17
N ARG A 77 -13.52 -1.78 -2.66
CA ARG A 77 -14.00 -0.52 -2.06
C ARG A 77 -13.86 0.71 -2.98
N GLY A 78 -13.85 0.49 -4.30
CA GLY A 78 -13.69 1.52 -5.31
C GLY A 78 -12.26 2.03 -5.49
N TYR A 79 -11.27 1.42 -4.84
CA TYR A 79 -9.87 1.74 -5.08
C TYR A 79 -9.38 1.08 -6.36
N ALA A 80 -8.48 1.75 -7.07
CA ALA A 80 -7.71 1.18 -8.18
C ALA A 80 -6.28 1.75 -8.12
N LEU A 81 -5.31 1.02 -8.67
CA LEU A 81 -3.95 1.52 -8.79
C LEU A 81 -3.93 2.80 -9.65
N ASP A 82 -3.15 3.79 -9.23
CA ASP A 82 -2.85 5.00 -9.96
C ASP A 82 -1.41 4.93 -10.49
N PRO A 83 -1.23 4.59 -11.79
CA PRO A 83 0.10 4.48 -12.38
C PRO A 83 0.87 5.80 -12.39
N ALA A 84 0.18 6.94 -12.39
CA ALA A 84 0.84 8.25 -12.45
C ALA A 84 1.53 8.63 -11.14
N ASN A 85 1.07 8.09 -10.01
CA ASN A 85 1.61 8.36 -8.68
C ASN A 85 2.36 7.15 -8.08
N THR A 86 2.43 6.02 -8.80
CA THR A 86 3.12 4.80 -8.38
C THR A 86 4.59 4.82 -8.81
N SER A 87 5.46 4.28 -7.96
CA SER A 87 6.91 4.11 -8.18
C SER A 87 7.34 2.66 -7.88
N SER A 88 8.63 2.37 -8.00
CA SER A 88 9.21 1.05 -7.72
C SER A 88 9.06 0.59 -6.27
N ASP A 89 8.89 1.52 -5.33
CA ASP A 89 8.80 1.27 -3.88
C ASP A 89 7.45 1.70 -3.27
N THR A 90 6.58 2.32 -4.07
CA THR A 90 5.30 2.88 -3.59
C THR A 90 4.18 2.60 -4.57
N LEU A 91 3.17 1.85 -4.13
CA LEU A 91 1.92 1.63 -4.86
C LEU A 91 0.85 2.60 -4.36
N VAL A 92 0.32 3.42 -5.26
CA VAL A 92 -0.74 4.38 -4.90
C VAL A 92 -2.07 3.88 -5.41
N PHE A 93 -3.01 3.66 -4.50
CA PHE A 93 -4.39 3.29 -4.79
C PHE A 93 -5.30 4.49 -4.56
N VAL A 94 -6.03 4.88 -5.60
CA VAL A 94 -6.96 6.01 -5.58
C VAL A 94 -8.39 5.49 -5.66
N LYS A 95 -9.24 5.94 -4.73
CA LYS A 95 -10.67 5.67 -4.78
C LYS A 95 -11.29 6.42 -5.97
N GLN A 96 -11.81 5.67 -6.93
CA GLN A 96 -12.62 6.17 -8.03
C GLN A 96 -14.01 6.55 -7.46
N THR A 97 -14.53 7.70 -7.87
CA THR A 97 -15.86 8.18 -7.45
C THR A 97 -16.93 7.63 -8.38
#